data_AF-A0A9E4FWP4-F1
#
_entry.id   AF-A0A9E4FWP4-F1
#
_cell.length_a   1.000
_cell.length_b   1.000
_cell.length_c   1.000
_cell.angle_alpha   90.00
_cell.angle_beta   90.00
_cell.angle_gamma   90.00
#
_symmetry.space_group_name_H-M   'P 1'
#
loop_
_entity.id
_entity.type
_entity.pdbx_description
1 polymer ?
#
loop_
_entity_poly.entity_id
_entity_poly.type
_entity_poly.pdbx_seq_one_letter_code
_entity_poly.pdbx_strand_id
1 'polypeptide(L)'
;MAQHDDDDALEARDEDESERPDFTQSRRWRWVLLGGSILFLLALALPVFLQACEAGRAPAPTPTPSAPLDFDLLAADGSTVRLSEAAQGYDYVVVVFYRGFF
;
A
#
# COMPACT_ATOMS: atom_id res chain seq x y z
N MET A 1 -9.54 22.18 82.43
CA MET A 1 -8.59 22.84 81.52
C MET A 1 -8.69 22.08 80.22
N ALA A 2 -9.49 22.63 79.30
CA ALA A 2 -9.77 22.10 77.99
C ALA A 2 -9.03 22.97 76.96
N GLN A 3 -8.83 22.39 75.78
CA GLN A 3 -8.31 23.03 74.56
C GLN A 3 -6.84 23.40 74.63
N HIS A 4 -6.04 22.84 73.72
CA HIS A 4 -5.65 23.54 72.49
C HIS A 4 -4.35 22.95 71.91
N ASP A 5 -4.36 21.69 71.48
CA ASP A 5 -3.16 21.09 70.83
C ASP A 5 -3.50 20.21 69.59
N ASP A 6 -4.74 20.22 69.11
CA ASP A 6 -5.18 19.30 68.03
C ASP A 6 -5.25 19.96 66.63
N ASP A 7 -4.95 21.25 66.48
CA ASP A 7 -5.13 21.97 65.19
C ASP A 7 -3.88 21.97 64.28
N ASP A 8 -2.69 21.62 64.78
CA ASP A 8 -1.45 21.64 63.96
C ASP A 8 -1.19 20.35 63.15
N ALA A 9 -2.08 19.34 63.26
CA ALA A 9 -1.89 18.04 62.63
C ALA A 9 -2.53 17.88 61.23
N LEU A 10 -3.10 18.95 60.66
CA LEU A 10 -3.85 18.90 59.39
C LEU A 10 -3.16 19.58 58.18
N GLU A 11 -2.01 20.26 58.36
CA GLU A 11 -1.34 21.00 57.27
C GLU A 11 -0.28 20.19 56.46
N ALA A 12 -0.21 18.87 56.61
CA ALA A 12 0.77 18.05 55.90
C ALA A 12 0.16 17.15 54.82
N ARG A 13 -0.93 17.58 54.16
CA ARG A 13 -1.65 16.72 53.20
C ARG A 13 -1.88 17.26 51.80
N ASP A 14 -1.18 18.31 51.43
CA ASP A 14 -1.12 18.80 50.05
C ASP A 14 0.34 19.09 49.73
N GLU A 15 1.06 18.16 49.09
CA GLU A 15 2.28 18.37 48.27
C GLU A 15 3.02 17.04 48.05
N ASP A 16 2.38 16.07 47.38
CA ASP A 16 3.14 14.98 46.73
C ASP A 16 2.40 14.46 45.48
N GLU A 17 1.79 15.38 44.73
CA GLU A 17 1.17 15.10 43.42
C GLU A 17 2.17 15.21 42.24
N SER A 18 3.48 15.11 42.50
CA SER A 18 4.52 15.50 41.53
C SER A 18 5.47 14.39 41.07
N GLU A 19 5.21 13.12 41.36
CA GLU A 19 5.97 12.01 40.75
C GLU A 19 5.05 11.10 39.95
N ARG A 20 4.48 11.62 38.85
CA ARG A 20 4.06 10.73 37.76
C ARG A 20 5.35 10.16 37.17
N PRO A 21 5.63 8.85 37.29
CA PRO A 21 6.83 8.29 36.70
C PRO A 21 6.77 8.53 35.20
N ASP A 22 7.73 9.29 34.67
CA ASP A 22 7.89 9.55 33.25
C ASP A 22 7.94 8.21 32.51
N PHE A 23 6.78 7.80 31.96
CA PHE A 23 6.62 6.49 31.34
C PHE A 23 7.59 6.29 30.15
N THR A 24 8.01 7.41 29.58
CA THR A 24 8.94 7.56 28.45
C THR A 24 10.41 7.39 28.83
N GLN A 25 10.80 7.46 30.11
CA GLN A 25 12.20 7.35 30.54
C GLN A 25 12.71 5.91 30.68
N SER A 26 11.83 4.92 30.64
CA SER A 26 12.26 3.53 30.81
C SER A 26 13.10 3.05 29.61
N ARG A 27 14.17 2.29 29.90
CA ARG A 27 15.17 1.82 28.91
C ARG A 27 14.54 1.10 27.70
N ARG A 28 13.37 0.48 27.88
CA ARG A 28 12.62 -0.21 26.82
C ARG A 28 11.96 0.78 25.84
N TRP A 29 11.42 1.89 26.32
CA TRP A 29 10.78 2.90 25.48
C TRP A 29 11.76 3.61 24.55
N ARG A 30 13.02 3.80 24.97
CA ARG A 30 14.09 4.27 24.09
C ARG A 30 14.32 3.37 22.89
N TRP A 31 14.28 2.04 23.06
CA TRP A 31 14.40 1.09 21.95
C TRP A 31 13.18 1.13 21.04
N VAL A 32 11.98 1.31 21.59
CA VAL A 32 10.76 1.47 20.78
C VAL A 32 10.80 2.75 19.96
N LEU A 33 11.21 3.87 20.56
CA LEU A 33 11.36 5.15 19.85
C LEU A 33 12.45 5.08 18.77
N LEU A 34 13.58 4.44 19.06
CA LEU A 34 14.64 4.24 18.08
C LEU A 34 14.18 3.34 16.92
N GLY A 35 13.52 2.22 17.23
CA GLY A 35 12.96 1.32 16.23
C GLY A 35 11.88 1.98 15.38
N GLY A 36 10.99 2.75 16.01
CA GLY A 36 9.95 3.52 15.32
C GLY A 36 10.52 4.60 14.41
N SER A 37 11.58 5.30 14.83
CA SER A 37 12.28 6.29 14.01
C SER A 37 12.93 5.65 12.78
N ILE A 38 13.60 4.51 12.95
CA ILE A 38 14.19 3.77 11.82
C ILE A 38 13.11 3.29 10.85
N LEU A 39 12.00 2.75 11.37
CA LEU A 39 10.89 2.29 10.55
C LEU A 39 10.23 3.45 9.78
N PHE A 40 10.10 4.61 10.41
CA PHE A 40 9.57 5.82 9.77
C PHE A 40 10.49 6.29 8.64
N LEU A 41 11.81 6.33 8.87
CA LEU A 41 12.79 6.66 7.83
C LEU A 41 12.75 5.66 6.66
N LEU A 42 12.61 4.37 6.96
CA LEU A 42 12.50 3.33 5.94
C LEU A 42 11.22 3.51 5.10
N ALA A 43 10.09 3.77 5.75
CA ALA A 43 8.82 4.01 5.07
C ALA A 43 8.88 5.24 4.13
N LEU A 44 9.62 6.28 4.53
CA LEU A 44 9.80 7.49 3.74
C LEU A 44 10.79 7.30 2.58
N ALA A 45 11.81 6.47 2.76
CA ALA A 45 12.80 6.13 1.74
C ALA A 45 12.30 5.09 0.71
N LEU A 46 11.36 4.22 1.11
CA LEU A 46 10.82 3.15 0.26
C LEU A 46 10.25 3.63 -1.09
N PRO A 47 9.38 4.66 -1.18
CA PRO A 47 8.85 5.10 -2.47
C PRO A 47 9.94 5.64 -3.40
N VAL A 48 10.93 6.36 -2.85
CA VAL A 48 12.07 6.88 -3.63
C VAL A 48 12.94 5.74 -4.15
N PHE A 49 13.17 4.72 -3.32
CA PHE A 49 13.91 3.53 -3.71
C PHE A 49 13.19 2.73 -4.81
N LEU A 50 11.86 2.54 -4.68
CA LEU A 50 11.05 1.85 -5.69
C LEU A 50 11.09 2.58 -7.04
N GLN A 51 10.95 3.92 -7.03
CA GLN A 51 11.06 4.72 -8.25
C GLN A 51 12.46 4.66 -8.88
N ALA A 52 13.52 4.65 -8.07
CA ALA A 52 14.88 4.50 -8.56
C ALA A 52 15.13 3.11 -9.18
N CYS A 53 14.54 2.05 -8.63
CA CYS A 53 14.58 0.72 -9.22
C CYS A 53 13.80 0.62 -10.55
N GLU A 54 12.67 1.31 -10.66
CA GLU A 54 11.88 1.37 -11.90
C GLU A 54 12.57 2.19 -13.00
N ALA A 55 13.28 3.26 -12.64
CA ALA A 55 14.04 4.07 -13.59
C ALA A 55 15.16 3.30 -14.32
N GLY A 56 15.67 2.21 -13.71
CA GLY A 56 16.64 1.31 -14.34
C GLY A 56 16.02 0.24 -15.24
N ARG A 57 14.68 0.14 -15.29
CA ARG A 57 13.98 -0.85 -16.12
C ARG A 57 13.98 -0.35 -17.56
N ALA A 58 14.82 -0.98 -18.38
CA ALA A 58 14.80 -0.76 -19.82
C ALA A 58 13.36 -0.90 -20.35
N PRO A 59 12.91 0.01 -21.24
CA PRO A 59 11.59 -0.12 -21.83
C PRO A 59 11.47 -1.50 -22.46
N ALA A 60 10.41 -2.23 -22.10
CA ALA A 60 10.11 -3.50 -22.74
C ALA A 60 10.10 -3.28 -24.27
N PRO A 61 10.71 -4.17 -25.06
CA PRO A 61 10.74 -4.01 -26.51
C PRO A 61 9.31 -3.81 -26.99
N THR A 62 9.07 -2.67 -27.64
CA THR A 62 7.79 -2.35 -28.28
C THR A 62 7.46 -3.56 -29.17
N PRO A 63 6.30 -4.21 -29.00
CA PRO A 63 5.97 -5.35 -29.84
C PRO A 63 5.97 -4.84 -31.28
N THR A 64 6.92 -5.36 -32.06
CA THR A 64 6.96 -5.16 -33.52
C THR A 64 5.57 -5.47 -34.03
N PRO A 65 4.94 -4.61 -34.87
CA PRO A 65 3.63 -4.91 -35.42
C PRO A 65 3.75 -6.18 -36.25
N SER A 66 3.40 -7.31 -35.65
CA SER A 66 3.18 -8.55 -36.37
C SER A 66 2.08 -8.29 -37.36
N ALA A 67 2.18 -8.87 -38.56
CA ALA A 67 1.10 -8.84 -39.54
C ALA A 67 -0.25 -9.13 -38.84
N PRO A 68 -1.33 -8.43 -39.22
CA PRO A 68 -2.64 -8.63 -38.61
C PRO A 68 -2.95 -10.13 -38.64
N LEU A 69 -3.24 -10.67 -37.45
CA LEU A 69 -3.45 -12.10 -37.25
C LEU A 69 -4.71 -12.50 -38.04
N ASP A 70 -4.52 -13.07 -39.22
CA ASP A 70 -5.61 -13.47 -40.10
C ASP A 70 -5.89 -14.96 -39.93
N PHE A 71 -7.08 -15.29 -39.45
CA PHE A 71 -7.51 -16.67 -39.19
C PHE A 71 -8.99 -16.82 -39.47
N ASP A 72 -9.42 -18.06 -39.69
CA ASP A 72 -10.81 -18.40 -39.94
C ASP A 72 -11.58 -18.55 -38.62
N LEU A 73 -12.72 -17.87 -38.53
CA LEU A 73 -13.67 -17.92 -37.44
C LEU A 73 -14.85 -18.80 -37.85
N LEU A 74 -15.28 -19.70 -36.96
CA LEU A 74 -16.52 -20.44 -37.15
C LEU A 74 -17.68 -19.60 -36.62
N ALA A 75 -18.63 -19.26 -37.49
CA ALA A 75 -19.84 -18.56 -37.12
C ALA A 75 -20.90 -19.54 -36.56
N ALA A 76 -21.91 -18.99 -35.87
CA ALA A 76 -22.97 -19.78 -35.24
C ALA A 76 -23.86 -20.54 -36.24
N ASP A 77 -23.89 -20.10 -37.49
CA ASP A 77 -24.59 -20.76 -38.59
C ASP A 77 -23.77 -21.89 -39.24
N GLY A 78 -22.56 -22.16 -38.72
CA GLY A 78 -21.64 -23.16 -39.24
C GLY A 78 -20.82 -22.69 -40.45
N SER A 79 -20.98 -21.43 -40.89
CA SER A 79 -20.11 -20.85 -41.91
C SER A 79 -18.74 -20.49 -41.34
N THR A 80 -17.74 -20.45 -42.22
CA THR A 80 -16.40 -19.98 -41.89
C THR A 80 -16.23 -18.56 -42.42
N VAL A 81 -15.90 -17.62 -41.54
CA VAL A 81 -15.67 -16.22 -41.87
C VAL A 81 -14.22 -15.89 -41.58
N ARG A 82 -13.52 -15.29 -42.54
CA ARG A 82 -12.13 -14.90 -42.36
C ARG A 82 -12.03 -13.58 -41.60
N LEU A 83 -11.13 -13.46 -40.62
CA LEU A 83 -11.04 -12.24 -39.80
C LEU A 83 -10.82 -10.99 -40.66
N SER A 84 -9.96 -11.06 -41.68
CA SER A 84 -9.73 -9.95 -42.61
C SER A 84 -10.98 -9.50 -43.36
N GLU A 85 -11.92 -10.40 -43.63
CA GLU A 85 -13.20 -10.07 -44.27
C GLU A 85 -14.19 -9.48 -43.27
N ALA A 86 -14.29 -10.06 -42.07
CA ALA A 86 -15.12 -9.50 -40.99
C ALA A 86 -14.64 -8.13 -40.50
N ALA A 87 -13.34 -7.85 -40.62
CA ALA A 87 -12.72 -6.59 -40.25
C ALA A 87 -12.86 -5.49 -41.33
N GLN A 88 -13.27 -5.83 -42.56
CA GLN A 88 -13.43 -4.83 -43.63
C GLN A 88 -14.53 -3.84 -43.26
N GLY A 89 -14.14 -2.57 -43.09
CA GLY A 89 -15.06 -1.48 -42.76
C GLY A 89 -15.10 -1.09 -41.28
N TYR A 90 -14.26 -1.71 -40.43
CA TYR A 90 -14.13 -1.34 -39.03
C TYR A 90 -12.72 -0.82 -38.73
N ASP A 91 -12.63 0.29 -38.00
CA ASP A 91 -11.34 0.87 -37.57
C ASP A 91 -10.63 -0.01 -36.53
N TYR A 92 -11.40 -0.77 -35.74
CA TYR A 92 -10.91 -1.65 -34.69
C TYR A 92 -11.75 -2.92 -34.58
N VAL A 93 -11.10 -4.05 -34.30
CA VAL A 93 -11.74 -5.34 -34.05
C VAL A 93 -11.25 -5.88 -32.70
N VAL A 94 -12.18 -6.28 -31.84
CA VAL A 94 -11.89 -6.88 -30.53
C VAL A 94 -12.16 -8.37 -30.59
N VAL A 95 -11.12 -9.19 -30.42
CA VAL A 95 -11.23 -10.64 -30.37
C VAL A 95 -11.28 -11.09 -28.91
N VAL A 96 -12.37 -11.75 -28.51
CA VAL A 96 -12.57 -12.26 -27.14
C VAL A 96 -12.41 -13.78 -27.16
N PHE A 97 -11.37 -14.29 -26.50
CA PHE A 97 -11.16 -15.72 -26.32
C PHE A 97 -11.84 -16.19 -25.03
N TYR A 98 -12.93 -16.96 -25.15
CA TYR A 98 -13.56 -17.62 -24.02
C TYR A 98 -13.10 -19.07 -23.93
N ARG A 99 -12.78 -19.54 -22.72
CA ARG A 99 -12.47 -20.95 -22.45
C ARG A 99 -13.65 -21.57 -21.71
N GLY A 100 -14.56 -22.20 -22.46
CA GLY A 100 -15.69 -22.94 -21.92
C GLY A 100 -16.38 -23.78 -23.00
N PHE A 101 -17.29 -24.66 -22.59
CA PHE A 101 -18.08 -25.50 -23.48
C PHE A 101 -19.38 -24.76 -23.83
N PHE A 102 -19.71 -24.70 -25.12
CA PHE A 102 -20.98 -24.20 -25.65
C PHE A 102 -21.93 -25.37 -25.88
#